data_AF-A0A951V1S8-F1
#
_entry.id   AF-A0A951V1S8-F1
#
_cell.length_a   1.000
_cell.length_b   1.000
_cell.length_c   1.000
_cell.angle_alpha   90.00
_cell.angle_beta   90.00
_cell.angle_gamma   90.00
#
_symmetry.space_group_name_H-M   'P 1'
#
loop_
_entity.id
_entity.type
_entity.pdbx_description
1 polymer ?
#
loop_
_entity_poly.entity_id
_entity_poly.type
_entity_poly.pdbx_seq_one_letter_code
_entity_poly.pdbx_strand_id
1 'polypeptide(L)'
;MKYKRILLKLSGEVLGGVSGVGIDPDAAAYFVQEIKQIHDRKVQTGIVIGGGNIFRGAKNMHFIERVTGDQMGMLATVINALALRDTFRQAGMDTEVMGPAAVSGLTCPFD
;
A
#
# COMPACT_ATOMS: atom_id res chain seq x y z
N MET A 1 3.94 -20.40 15.04
CA MET A 1 4.06 -19.76 13.71
C MET A 1 5.33 -20.29 13.04
N LYS A 2 5.25 -20.77 11.78
CA LYS A 2 6.42 -21.33 11.06
C LYS A 2 7.41 -20.25 10.59
N TYR A 3 6.92 -19.03 10.35
CA TYR A 3 7.72 -17.92 9.84
C TYR A 3 7.93 -16.85 10.93
N LYS A 4 9.15 -16.30 10.98
CA LYS A 4 9.50 -15.17 11.86
C LYS A 4 9.31 -13.81 11.18
N ARG A 5 9.46 -13.77 9.86
CA ARG A 5 9.33 -12.58 9.02
C ARG A 5 8.64 -12.95 7.72
N ILE A 6 7.75 -12.08 7.24
CA ILE A 6 7.06 -12.21 5.96
C ILE A 6 7.12 -10.90 5.18
N LEU A 7 7.08 -11.01 3.86
CA LEU A 7 6.84 -9.90 2.94
C LEU A 7 5.54 -10.19 2.20
N LEU A 8 4.53 -9.35 2.40
CA LEU A 8 3.21 -9.53 1.82
C LEU A 8 3.02 -8.58 0.64
N LYS A 9 2.83 -9.12 -0.56
CA LYS A 9 2.45 -8.33 -1.72
C LYS A 9 0.94 -8.24 -1.82
N LEU A 10 0.43 -7.01 -1.89
CA LEU A 10 -0.97 -6.69 -2.05
C LEU A 10 -1.23 -6.04 -3.39
N SER A 11 -2.40 -6.35 -3.96
CA SER A 11 -2.95 -5.55 -5.04
C SER A 11 -3.58 -4.28 -4.48
N GLY A 12 -3.47 -3.15 -5.19
CA GLY A 12 -4.11 -1.90 -4.76
C GLY A 12 -5.64 -2.00 -4.76
N GLU A 13 -6.17 -2.85 -5.62
CA GLU A 13 -7.60 -3.19 -5.74
C GLU A 13 -8.21 -3.67 -4.44
N VAL A 14 -7.43 -4.30 -3.57
CA VAL A 14 -7.88 -4.74 -2.24
C VAL A 14 -8.37 -3.56 -1.41
N LEU A 15 -7.75 -2.38 -1.56
CA LEU A 15 -8.19 -1.16 -0.89
C LEU A 15 -9.39 -0.50 -1.57
N GLY A 16 -9.74 -0.86 -2.80
CA GLY A 16 -10.89 -0.27 -3.51
C GLY A 16 -12.24 -0.88 -3.13
N GLY A 17 -12.27 -1.80 -2.16
CA GLY A 17 -13.47 -2.51 -1.74
C GLY A 17 -14.17 -3.23 -2.89
N VAL A 18 -15.51 -3.21 -2.89
CA VAL A 18 -16.32 -3.86 -3.94
C VAL A 18 -16.12 -3.21 -5.31
N SER A 19 -15.85 -1.90 -5.35
CA SER A 19 -15.67 -1.17 -6.61
C SER A 19 -14.31 -1.45 -7.28
N GLY A 20 -13.32 -1.86 -6.49
CA GLY A 20 -11.92 -2.03 -6.92
C GLY A 20 -11.22 -0.72 -7.32
N VAL A 21 -11.83 0.44 -7.03
CA VAL A 21 -11.35 1.78 -7.36
C VAL A 21 -11.36 2.67 -6.12
N GLY A 22 -10.40 3.59 -6.03
CA GLY A 22 -10.28 4.49 -4.87
C GLY A 22 -9.82 3.76 -3.60
N ILE A 23 -10.09 4.36 -2.44
CA ILE A 23 -9.74 3.80 -1.13
C ILE A 23 -11.02 3.71 -0.31
N ASP A 24 -11.44 2.49 -0.04
CA ASP A 24 -12.56 2.12 0.80
C ASP A 24 -12.05 1.97 2.25
N PRO A 25 -12.57 2.78 3.20
CA PRO A 25 -12.12 2.74 4.59
C PRO A 25 -12.41 1.40 5.27
N ASP A 26 -13.52 0.74 4.93
CA ASP A 26 -13.89 -0.54 5.53
C ASP A 26 -12.97 -1.66 5.02
N ALA A 27 -12.62 -1.63 3.73
CA ALA A 27 -11.66 -2.56 3.15
C ALA A 27 -10.26 -2.39 3.77
N ALA A 28 -9.80 -1.14 3.96
CA ALA A 28 -8.55 -0.84 4.63
C ALA A 28 -8.55 -1.30 6.09
N ALA A 29 -9.62 -1.02 6.83
CA ALA A 29 -9.77 -1.43 8.23
C ALA A 29 -9.76 -2.96 8.38
N TYR A 30 -10.54 -3.66 7.54
CA TYR A 30 -10.56 -5.12 7.49
C TYR A 30 -9.16 -5.69 7.28
N PHE A 31 -8.45 -5.19 6.27
CA PHE A 31 -7.10 -5.66 5.97
C PHE A 31 -6.13 -5.41 7.15
N VAL A 32 -6.19 -4.24 7.77
CA VAL A 32 -5.36 -3.91 8.94
C VAL A 32 -5.62 -4.87 10.11
N GLN A 33 -6.87 -5.28 10.35
CA GLN A 33 -7.19 -6.25 11.41
C GLN A 33 -6.59 -7.64 11.14
N GLU A 34 -6.58 -8.09 9.88
CA GLU A 34 -5.94 -9.36 9.52
C GLU A 34 -4.43 -9.31 9.77
N ILE A 35 -3.78 -8.20 9.41
CA ILE A 35 -2.34 -8.01 9.70
C ILE A 35 -2.08 -7.88 11.19
N LYS A 36 -2.97 -7.25 11.95
CA LYS A 36 -2.85 -7.15 13.41
C LYS A 36 -2.79 -8.52 14.07
N GLN A 37 -3.63 -9.47 13.63
CA GLN A 37 -3.57 -10.85 14.13
C GLN A 37 -2.22 -11.54 13.88
N ILE A 38 -1.54 -11.21 12.77
CA ILE A 38 -0.20 -11.71 12.45
C ILE A 38 0.87 -11.01 13.31
N HIS A 39 0.76 -9.70 13.44
CA HIS A 39 1.65 -8.87 14.24
C HIS A 39 1.61 -9.25 15.73
N ASP A 40 0.43 -9.50 16.29
CA ASP A 40 0.23 -9.88 17.69
C ASP A 40 0.88 -11.23 18.01
N ARG A 41 1.07 -12.08 16.99
CA ARG A 41 1.85 -13.32 17.06
C ARG A 41 3.36 -13.11 16.92
N LYS A 42 3.83 -11.86 16.99
CA LYS A 42 5.23 -11.43 16.91
C LYS A 42 5.93 -11.77 15.60
N VAL A 43 5.17 -11.85 14.51
CA VAL A 43 5.73 -12.01 13.16
C VAL A 43 6.04 -10.63 12.60
N GLN A 44 7.28 -10.44 12.12
CA GLN A 44 7.69 -9.23 11.44
C GLN A 44 7.08 -9.18 10.04
N THR A 45 6.38 -8.10 9.71
CA THR A 45 5.60 -8.01 8.46
C THR A 45 6.05 -6.80 7.66
N GLY A 46 6.59 -7.04 6.46
CA GLY A 46 6.72 -6.03 5.42
C GLY A 46 5.55 -6.12 4.45
N ILE A 47 5.08 -4.98 3.93
CA ILE A 47 3.96 -4.93 2.98
C ILE A 47 4.39 -4.16 1.73
N VAL A 48 4.17 -4.77 0.57
CA VAL A 48 4.34 -4.12 -0.74
C VAL A 48 2.95 -3.96 -1.35
N ILE A 49 2.51 -2.72 -1.56
CA ILE A 49 1.18 -2.44 -2.11
C ILE A 49 1.24 -1.86 -3.53
N GLY A 50 0.39 -2.39 -4.42
CA GLY A 50 0.17 -1.83 -5.75
C GLY A 50 -0.73 -0.58 -5.74
N GLY A 51 -0.76 0.17 -6.85
CA GLY A 51 -1.54 1.41 -7.00
C GLY A 51 -2.74 1.32 -7.96
N GLY A 52 -3.12 0.10 -8.39
CA GLY A 52 -4.07 -0.14 -9.50
C GLY A 52 -5.51 0.32 -9.25
N ASN A 53 -5.89 0.54 -8.00
CA ASN A 53 -7.16 1.15 -7.58
C ASN A 53 -7.21 2.67 -7.83
N ILE A 54 -6.06 3.34 -7.88
CA ILE A 54 -5.96 4.79 -8.12
C ILE A 54 -5.59 5.06 -9.58
N PHE A 55 -4.54 4.40 -10.09
CA PHE A 55 -4.05 4.61 -11.44
C PHE A 55 -3.69 3.30 -12.14
N ARG A 56 -4.16 3.14 -13.38
CA ARG A 56 -3.78 2.04 -14.27
C ARG A 56 -3.21 2.59 -15.56
N GLY A 57 -1.88 2.55 -15.70
CA GLY A 57 -1.18 3.07 -16.87
C GLY A 57 -1.69 2.49 -18.20
N ALA A 58 -2.07 1.22 -18.22
CA ALA A 58 -2.58 0.55 -19.42
C ALA A 58 -3.88 1.14 -20.00
N LYS A 59 -4.70 1.83 -19.19
CA LYS A 59 -5.98 2.37 -19.66
C LYS A 59 -5.85 3.75 -20.34
N ASN A 60 -4.75 4.46 -20.12
CA ASN A 60 -4.59 5.87 -20.53
C ASN A 60 -3.42 6.10 -21.51
N MET A 61 -2.93 5.05 -22.18
CA MET A 61 -1.77 5.11 -23.08
C MET A 61 -2.00 5.94 -24.36
N HIS A 62 -3.23 6.39 -24.63
CA HIS A 62 -3.55 7.24 -25.77
C HIS A 62 -3.16 8.72 -25.58
N PHE A 63 -2.96 9.15 -24.33
CA PHE A 63 -2.65 10.53 -23.97
C PHE A 63 -1.35 10.66 -23.16
N ILE A 64 -0.93 9.60 -22.47
CA ILE A 64 0.19 9.63 -21.53
C ILE A 64 1.31 8.72 -22.04
N GLU A 65 2.54 9.24 -22.07
CA GLU A 65 3.72 8.41 -22.33
C GLU A 65 3.87 7.33 -21.26
N ARG A 66 4.35 6.15 -21.67
CA ARG A 66 4.47 5.00 -20.78
C ARG A 66 5.27 5.30 -19.50
N VAL A 67 6.39 6.00 -19.62
CA VAL A 67 7.25 6.35 -18.47
C VAL A 67 6.50 7.22 -17.46
N THR A 68 5.76 8.24 -17.94
CA THR A 68 4.93 9.09 -17.10
C THR A 68 3.81 8.28 -16.43
N GLY A 69 3.20 7.33 -17.16
CA GLY A 69 2.22 6.40 -16.59
C GLY A 69 2.79 5.52 -15.48
N ASP A 70 4.03 5.03 -15.64
CA ASP A 70 4.70 4.22 -14.62
C ASP A 70 5.02 5.07 -13.36
N GLN A 71 5.43 6.33 -13.54
CA GLN A 71 5.64 7.28 -12.44
C GLN A 71 4.33 7.58 -11.68
N MET A 72 3.23 7.82 -12.40
CA MET A 72 1.91 7.97 -11.80
C MET A 72 1.49 6.71 -11.02
N GLY A 73 1.83 5.53 -11.55
CA GLY A 73 1.64 4.25 -10.86
C GLY A 73 2.44 4.17 -9.55
N MET A 74 3.70 4.60 -9.54
CA MET A 74 4.52 4.67 -8.32
C MET A 74 3.98 5.68 -7.30
N LEU A 75 3.44 6.83 -7.73
CA LEU A 75 2.79 7.76 -6.81
C LEU A 75 1.50 7.16 -6.22
N ALA A 76 0.74 6.41 -7.01
CA ALA A 76 -0.44 5.70 -6.53
C ALA A 76 -0.12 4.67 -5.44
N THR A 77 1.04 4.00 -5.49
CA THR A 77 1.45 3.09 -4.40
C THR A 77 1.76 3.85 -3.12
N VAL A 78 2.38 5.04 -3.21
CA VAL A 78 2.65 5.91 -2.06
C VAL A 78 1.34 6.37 -1.40
N ILE A 79 0.34 6.77 -2.19
CA ILE A 79 -0.97 7.17 -1.67
C ILE A 79 -1.62 6.02 -0.87
N ASN A 80 -1.62 4.80 -1.43
CA ASN A 80 -2.14 3.63 -0.73
C ASN A 80 -1.35 3.30 0.55
N ALA A 81 -0.02 3.43 0.51
CA ALA A 81 0.82 3.17 1.67
C ALA A 81 0.56 4.17 2.81
N LEU A 82 0.35 5.45 2.49
CA LEU A 82 -0.02 6.47 3.47
C LEU A 82 -1.38 6.18 4.12
N ALA A 83 -2.38 5.81 3.30
CA ALA A 83 -3.69 5.43 3.82
C ALA A 83 -3.59 4.23 4.78
N LEU A 84 -2.86 3.18 4.39
CA LEU A 84 -2.64 2.02 5.26
C LEU A 84 -1.88 2.38 6.52
N ARG A 85 -0.83 3.21 6.45
CA ARG A 85 -0.06 3.64 7.62
C ARG A 85 -0.95 4.29 8.67
N ASP A 86 -1.83 5.19 8.26
CA ASP A 86 -2.71 5.88 9.19
C ASP A 86 -3.74 4.92 9.81
N THR A 87 -4.29 4.00 9.02
CA THR A 87 -5.18 2.93 9.54
C THR A 87 -4.43 1.98 10.49
N PHE A 88 -3.17 1.64 10.20
CA PHE A 88 -2.32 0.84 11.08
C PHE A 88 -2.04 1.52 12.41
N ARG A 89 -1.73 2.82 12.38
CA ARG A 89 -1.51 3.63 13.58
C ARG A 89 -2.77 3.74 14.43
N GLN A 90 -3.93 3.93 13.81
CA GLN A 90 -5.23 3.89 14.50
C GLN A 90 -5.49 2.54 15.19
N ALA A 91 -5.00 1.44 14.61
CA ALA A 91 -5.06 0.11 15.20
C ALA A 91 -3.94 -0.17 16.24
N GLY A 92 -3.15 0.85 16.60
CA GLY A 92 -2.08 0.78 17.60
C GLY A 92 -0.84 0.03 17.12
N MET A 93 -0.57 0.02 15.82
CA MET A 93 0.64 -0.58 15.25
C MET A 93 1.56 0.50 14.69
N ASP A 94 2.80 0.51 15.17
CA ASP A 94 3.83 1.38 14.61
C ASP A 94 4.14 0.95 13.18
N THR A 95 4.05 1.90 12.26
CA THR A 95 4.23 1.66 10.83
C THR A 95 4.90 2.86 10.19
N GLU A 96 5.78 2.54 9.25
CA GLU A 96 6.54 3.48 8.46
C GLU A 96 6.39 3.14 6.97
N VAL A 97 6.41 4.17 6.13
CA VAL A 97 6.26 4.03 4.68
C VAL A 97 7.64 4.21 4.05
N MET A 98 8.08 3.18 3.34
CA MET A 98 9.35 3.17 2.63
C MET A 98 9.08 3.26 1.12
N GLY A 99 9.89 4.03 0.40
CA GLY A 99 9.70 4.28 -1.03
C GLY A 99 11.03 4.39 -1.79
N PRO A 100 11.08 3.95 -3.06
CA PRO A 100 12.29 4.09 -3.88
C PRO A 100 12.52 5.53 -4.34
N ALA A 101 11.45 6.33 -4.43
CA ALA A 101 11.53 7.76 -4.61
C ALA A 101 11.35 8.44 -3.24
N ALA A 102 12.31 9.28 -2.86
CA ALA A 102 12.20 10.13 -1.69
C ALA A 102 11.16 11.21 -1.98
N VAL A 103 9.95 11.02 -1.48
CA VAL A 103 8.95 12.07 -1.43
C VAL A 103 9.11 12.71 -0.06
N SER A 104 9.73 13.89 -0.04
CA SER A 104 10.10 14.57 1.20
C SER A 104 8.91 14.65 2.17
N GLY A 105 9.10 14.17 3.39
CA GLY A 105 8.06 14.12 4.43
C GLY A 105 7.00 13.02 4.28
N LEU A 106 7.02 12.24 3.20
CA LEU A 106 6.03 11.18 2.94
C LEU A 106 6.64 9.77 2.95
N THR A 107 7.83 9.60 2.39
CA THR A 107 8.50 8.29 2.31
C THR A 107 9.90 8.35 2.90
N CYS A 108 10.28 7.30 3.60
CA CYS A 108 11.66 7.06 4.00
C CYS A 108 12.38 6.24 2.91
N PRO A 109 13.67 6.49 2.66
CA PRO A 109 14.46 5.69 1.73
C PRO A 109 14.58 4.24 2.21
N PHE A 110 14.77 3.32 1.26
CA PHE A 110 15.18 1.94 1.54
C PHE A 110 16.70 1.93 1.73
N ASP A 111 17.15 2.21 2.95
CA ASP A 111 18.56 2.12 3.33
C ASP A 111 19.01 0.65 3.54
#